data_AF-A0A0C5E2U3-F1
#
_entry.id   AF-A0A0C5E2U3-F1
#
_cell.length_a   1.000
_cell.length_b   1.000
_cell.length_c   1.000
_cell.angle_alpha   90.00
_cell.angle_beta   90.00
_cell.angle_gamma   90.00
#
_symmetry.space_group_name_H-M   'P 1'
#
loop_
_entity.id
_entity.type
_entity.pdbx_description
1 polymer ?
#
loop_
_entity_poly.entity_id
_entity_poly.type
_entity_poly.pdbx_seq_one_letter_code
_entity_poly.pdbx_strand_id
1 'polypeptide(L)' 'MLQSWDEALLLVLRMQPSEIDELDMERYWFWVDVCRREIDRRNEIAEQMNR' A
#
# COMPACT_ATOMS: atom_id res chain seq x y z
N MET A 1 -10.71 -6.32 -12.05
CA MET A 1 -10.78 -6.02 -10.61
C MET A 1 -9.36 -5.75 -10.17
N LEU A 2 -9.07 -4.56 -9.65
CA LEU A 2 -7.77 -4.28 -9.03
C LEU A 2 -7.63 -5.22 -7.83
N GLN A 3 -6.47 -5.84 -7.65
CA GLN A 3 -6.24 -6.63 -6.45
C GLN A 3 -6.22 -5.66 -5.26
N SER A 4 -6.67 -6.09 -4.07
CA SER A 4 -6.66 -5.25 -2.85
C SER A 4 -5.27 -4.68 -2.52
N TRP A 5 -4.22 -5.29 -3.07
CA TRP A 5 -2.83 -4.87 -2.92
C TRP A 5 -2.44 -3.73 -3.87
N ASP A 6 -3.00 -3.65 -5.08
CA ASP A 6 -2.78 -2.54 -6.01
C ASP A 6 -3.34 -1.24 -5.42
N GLU A 7 -4.50 -1.33 -4.78
CA GLU A 7 -5.11 -0.19 -4.08
C GLU A 7 -4.18 0.36 -2.99
N ALA A 8 -3.45 -0.50 -2.28
CA ALA A 8 -2.48 -0.07 -1.28
C ALA A 8 -1.30 0.70 -1.92
N LEU A 9 -0.79 0.23 -3.06
CA LEU A 9 0.26 0.92 -3.82
C LEU A 9 -0.22 2.30 -4.33
N LEU A 10 -1.43 2.36 -4.86
CA LEU A 10 -2.05 3.60 -5.33
C LEU A 10 -2.26 4.59 -4.16
N LEU A 11 -2.72 4.13 -3.00
CA LEU A 11 -3.07 4.98 -1.87
C LEU A 11 -1.86 5.45 -1.05
N VAL A 12 -0.90 4.56 -0.80
CA VAL A 12 0.25 4.85 0.07
C VAL A 12 1.41 5.44 -0.73
N LEU A 13 1.77 4.83 -1.86
CA LEU A 13 2.91 5.25 -2.68
C LEU A 13 2.51 6.25 -3.77
N ARG A 14 1.21 6.46 -4.00
CA ARG A 14 0.70 7.37 -5.03
C ARG A 14 1.18 7.02 -6.44
N MET A 15 1.46 5.74 -6.66
CA MET A 15 1.81 5.23 -7.99
C MET A 15 0.59 5.34 -8.91
N GLN A 16 0.82 5.51 -10.19
CA GLN A 16 -0.18 5.33 -11.23
C GLN A 16 -0.29 3.85 -11.60
N PRO A 17 -1.45 3.39 -12.12
CA PRO A 17 -1.61 1.99 -12.54
C PRO A 17 -0.55 1.52 -13.54
N SER A 18 -0.10 2.38 -14.46
CA SER A 18 0.98 2.04 -15.41
C SER A 18 2.31 1.81 -14.72
N GLU A 19 2.62 2.57 -13.66
CA GLU A 19 3.85 2.38 -12.89
C GLU A 19 3.82 1.07 -12.09
N ILE A 20 2.64 0.59 -11.69
CA ILE A 20 2.47 -0.72 -11.05
C ILE A 20 2.69 -1.84 -12.07
N ASP A 21 2.16 -1.70 -13.28
CA ASP A 21 2.33 -2.68 -14.37
C ASP A 21 3.79 -2.82 -14.80
N GLU A 22 4.57 -1.74 -14.68
CA GLU A 22 6.01 -1.73 -14.95
C GLU A 22 6.87 -2.32 -13.82
N LEU A 23 6.30 -2.61 -12.64
CA LEU A 23 7.04 -3.24 -11.55
C LEU A 23 7.31 -4.71 -11.85
N ASP A 24 8.55 -5.13 -11.65
CA ASP A 24 8.83 -6.54 -11.48
C ASP A 24 8.14 -7.10 -10.23
N MET A 25 7.90 -8.40 -10.23
CA MET A 25 7.14 -9.06 -9.17
C MET A 25 7.79 -8.94 -7.80
N GLU A 26 9.13 -8.91 -7.72
CA GLU A 26 9.86 -8.78 -6.45
C GLU A 26 9.65 -7.39 -5.83
N ARG A 27 9.79 -6.34 -6.65
CA ARG A 27 9.53 -4.96 -6.26
C ARG A 27 8.06 -4.74 -5.93
N TYR A 28 7.15 -5.35 -6.68
CA TYR A 28 5.72 -5.33 -6.37
C TYR A 28 5.47 -5.81 -4.95
N TRP A 29 5.92 -7.03 -4.60
CA TRP A 29 5.71 -7.58 -3.26
C TRP A 29 6.41 -6.79 -2.17
N PHE A 30 7.64 -6.31 -2.43
CA PHE A 30 8.34 -5.41 -1.50
C PHE A 30 7.50 -4.17 -1.15
N TRP A 31 6.97 -3.50 -2.17
CA TRP A 31 6.17 -2.29 -1.96
C TRP A 31 4.81 -2.57 -1.33
N VAL A 32 4.19 -3.70 -1.65
CA VAL A 32 2.96 -4.14 -0.98
C VAL A 32 3.18 -4.31 0.52
N ASP A 33 4.29 -4.93 0.94
CA ASP A 33 4.62 -5.09 2.36
C ASP A 33 4.87 -3.74 3.05
N VAL A 34 5.55 -2.80 2.39
CA VAL A 34 5.74 -1.44 2.90
C VAL A 34 4.41 -0.73 3.08
N CYS A 35 3.52 -0.81 2.09
CA CYS A 35 2.20 -0.18 2.15
C CYS A 35 1.34 -0.77 3.27
N ARG A 36 1.36 -2.10 3.42
CA ARG A 36 0.65 -2.78 4.50
C ARG A 36 1.08 -2.27 5.87
N ARG A 37 2.38 -2.21 6.13
CA ARG A 37 2.92 -1.69 7.41
C ARG A 37 2.50 -0.24 7.68
N GLU A 38 2.47 0.59 6.63
CA GLU A 38 2.03 1.97 6.76
C GLU A 38 0.54 2.10 7.07
N ILE A 39 -0.30 1.26 6.45
CA ILE A 39 -1.75 1.19 6.76
C ILE A 39 -1.96 0.77 8.22
N ASP A 40 -1.28 -0.28 8.66
CA ASP A 40 -1.36 -0.78 10.04
C ASP A 40 -0.96 0.33 11.03
N ARG A 41 0.16 1.03 10.78
CA ARG A 41 0.61 2.18 11.59
C ARG A 41 -0.43 3.30 11.66
N ARG A 42 -1.08 3.64 10.55
CA ARG A 42 -2.12 4.69 10.52
C ARG A 42 -3.35 4.28 11.33
N ASN A 43 -3.73 3.02 11.25
CA ASN A 43 -4.85 2.47 12.03
C ASN A 43 -4.54 2.49 13.52
N GLU A 44 -3.34 2.07 13.93
CA GLU A 44 -2.90 2.15 15.34
C GLU A 44 -2.94 3.58 15.88
N ILE A 45 -2.46 4.56 15.11
CA ILE A 45 -2.52 5.98 15.49
C ILE A 45 -3.97 6.45 15.61
N ALA A 46 -4.83 6.11 14.64
CA ALA A 46 -6.24 6.49 14.66
C ALA A 46 -6.98 5.87 15.87
N GLU A 47 -6.68 4.62 16.20
CA GLU A 47 -7.23 3.96 17.39
C GLU A 47 -6.76 4.63 18.69
N GLN A 48 -5.51 5.07 18.78
CA GLN A 48 -5.00 5.79 19.94
C GLN A 48 -5.64 7.17 20.09
N MET A 49 -5.92 7.87 18.99
CA MET A 49 -6.57 9.19 19.01
C MET A 49 -8.07 9.12 19.36
N ASN A 50 -8.70 7.97 19.14
CA ASN A 50 -10.13 7.73 19.43
C ASN A 50 -10.38 7.12 20.82
N ARG A 51 -9.33 6.95 21.64
CA ARG A 51 -9.39 6.51 23.04
C ARG A 51 -9.24 7.69 23.99
#